data_AF-A0A1Y4FTM9-F1
#
_entry.id   AF-A0A1Y4FTM9-F1
#
_cell.length_a   1.000
_cell.length_b   1.000
_cell.length_c   1.000
_cell.angle_alpha   90.00
_cell.angle_beta   90.00
_cell.angle_gamma   90.00
#
_symmetry.space_group_name_H-M   'P 1'
#
loop_
_entity.id
_entity.type
_entity.pdbx_description
1 polymer ?
#
loop_
_entity_poly.entity_id
_entity_poly.type
_entity_poly.pdbx_seq_one_letter_code
_entity_poly.pdbx_strand_id
1 'polypeptide(L)'
;MARCWERRGCDEEMRSRCPHNIPGEPCPADCRFAACARDTHVVCQDFNVLLNPERDYDAAVKEICRFCVHFLERGPSLAQREGDDVRRQGNPNRFLL
;
A
#
# COMPACT_ATOMS: atom_id res chain seq x y z
N MET A 1 -4.39 13.35 11.19
CA MET A 1 -3.52 12.20 11.55
C MET A 1 -3.23 11.42 10.28
N ALA A 2 -1.97 11.06 10.01
CA ALA A 2 -1.61 10.28 8.82
C ALA A 2 -2.19 8.85 8.91
N ARG A 3 -2.75 8.35 7.81
CA ARG A 3 -3.30 6.99 7.70
C ARG A 3 -2.17 5.95 7.74
N CYS A 4 -2.46 4.72 8.17
CA CYS A 4 -1.40 3.73 8.38
C CYS A 4 -0.70 3.27 7.10
N TRP A 5 -1.37 3.38 5.94
CA TRP A 5 -0.85 3.05 4.62
C TRP A 5 -0.03 4.18 3.98
N GLU A 6 -0.03 5.38 4.56
CA GLU A 6 0.78 6.54 4.11
C GLU A 6 2.18 6.54 4.74
N ARG A 7 2.42 5.65 5.71
CA ARG A 7 3.66 5.63 6.51
C ARG A 7 4.39 4.30 6.39
N ARG A 8 5.70 4.37 6.14
CA ARG A 8 6.64 3.26 6.36
C ARG A 8 6.83 3.06 7.87
N GLY A 9 7.17 1.84 8.28
CA GLY A 9 7.46 1.54 9.71
C GLY A 9 8.91 1.83 10.11
N CYS A 10 9.78 2.14 9.16
CA CYS A 10 11.13 2.64 9.41
C CYS A 10 11.09 4.06 10.02
N ASP A 11 12.01 4.36 10.95
CA ASP A 11 12.24 5.72 11.41
C ASP A 11 12.97 6.58 10.36
N GLU A 12 13.27 7.84 10.69
CA GLU A 12 13.86 8.79 9.75
C GLU A 12 15.30 8.43 9.33
N GLU A 13 16.13 7.97 10.27
CA GLU A 13 17.52 7.57 9.97
C GLU A 13 17.51 6.37 9.02
N MET A 14 16.73 5.34 9.35
CA MET A 14 16.61 4.16 8.51
C MET A 14 16.03 4.50 7.14
N ARG A 15 15.02 5.38 7.05
CA ARG A 15 14.46 5.82 5.76
C ARG A 15 15.48 6.52 4.87
N SER A 16 16.40 7.29 5.46
CA SER A 16 17.43 8.02 4.71
C SER A 16 18.43 7.09 4.01
N ARG A 17 18.55 5.83 4.47
CA ARG A 17 19.52 4.84 3.98
C ARG A 17 18.85 3.54 3.50
N CYS A 18 17.53 3.49 3.49
CA CYS A 18 16.78 2.27 3.17
C CYS A 18 16.88 1.95 1.66
N PRO A 19 17.27 0.73 1.28
CA PRO A 19 17.37 0.34 -0.13
C PRO A 19 16.00 0.29 -0.83
N HIS A 20 14.90 0.20 -0.07
CA HIS A 20 13.52 0.19 -0.59
C HIS A 20 12.88 1.58 -0.63
N ASN A 21 13.57 2.64 -0.21
CA ASN A 21 13.05 4.00 -0.27
C ASN A 21 13.29 4.62 -1.65
N ILE A 22 12.90 3.88 -2.69
CA ILE A 22 12.99 4.29 -4.10
C ILE A 22 11.71 5.09 -4.41
N PRO A 23 11.80 6.30 -5.00
CA PRO A 23 10.63 7.07 -5.39
C PRO A 23 9.66 6.27 -6.26
N GLY A 24 8.38 6.27 -5.89
CA GLY A 24 7.33 5.51 -6.60
C GLY A 24 7.21 4.02 -6.21
N GLU A 25 8.23 3.41 -5.62
CA GLU A 25 8.20 1.99 -5.23
C GLU A 25 7.69 1.77 -3.80
N PRO A 26 6.93 0.69 -3.54
CA PRO A 26 6.35 0.44 -2.24
C PRO A 26 7.42 -0.17 -1.32
N CYS A 27 7.18 -0.16 -0.02
CA CYS A 27 7.92 -1.05 0.87
C CYS A 27 7.50 -2.51 0.58
N PRO A 28 8.45 -3.43 0.32
CA PRO A 28 8.16 -4.83 0.03
C PRO A 28 7.34 -5.51 1.14
N ALA A 29 6.51 -6.49 0.75
CA ALA A 29 5.65 -7.22 1.69
C ALA A 29 6.42 -8.03 2.75
N ASP A 30 7.62 -8.50 2.41
CA ASP A 30 8.52 -9.29 3.27
C ASP A 30 9.46 -8.42 4.12
N CYS A 31 9.44 -7.10 3.94
CA CYS A 31 10.24 -6.20 4.76
C CYS A 31 9.75 -6.22 6.23
N ARG A 32 10.64 -6.59 7.15
CA ARG A 32 10.35 -6.60 8.60
C ARG A 32 9.77 -5.28 9.13
N PHE A 33 10.21 -4.16 8.57
CA PHE A 33 9.76 -2.82 8.96
C PHE A 33 8.49 -2.36 8.21
N ALA A 34 8.02 -3.11 7.22
CA ALA A 34 6.70 -2.89 6.61
C ALA A 34 5.57 -3.55 7.41
N ALA A 35 5.88 -4.60 8.18
CA ALA A 35 4.94 -5.37 8.98
C ALA A 35 4.03 -4.45 9.80
N CYS A 36 2.72 -4.69 9.73
CA CYS A 36 1.73 -3.91 10.46
C CYS A 36 1.28 -4.68 11.70
N ALA A 37 1.65 -4.20 12.88
CA ALA A 37 1.26 -4.80 14.16
C ALA A 37 -0.09 -4.27 14.70
N ARG A 38 -0.91 -3.60 13.88
CA ARG A 38 -2.22 -3.10 14.31
C ARG A 38 -3.22 -4.24 14.28
N ASP A 39 -4.12 -4.30 15.25
CA ASP A 39 -5.19 -5.31 15.29
C ASP A 39 -6.14 -5.24 14.09
N THR A 40 -6.22 -4.07 13.43
CA THR A 40 -6.99 -3.87 12.19
C THR A 40 -6.32 -4.47 10.96
N HIS A 41 -5.09 -4.98 11.08
CA HIS A 41 -4.40 -5.63 9.99
C HIS A 41 -4.82 -7.10 9.88
N VAL A 42 -5.83 -7.34 9.06
CA VAL A 42 -6.35 -8.67 8.73
C VAL A 42 -6.13 -8.93 7.25
N VAL A 43 -5.58 -10.10 6.91
CA VAL A 43 -5.45 -10.52 5.51
C VAL A 43 -6.85 -10.78 4.94
N CYS A 44 -7.19 -10.10 3.85
CA CYS A 44 -8.47 -10.24 3.19
C CYS A 44 -8.55 -11.59 2.46
N GLN A 45 -9.65 -12.30 2.70
CA GLN A 45 -9.97 -13.58 2.05
C GLN A 45 -11.14 -13.46 1.06
N ASP A 46 -11.81 -12.29 1.01
CA ASP A 46 -12.91 -12.03 0.08
C ASP A 46 -12.36 -11.48 -1.24
N PHE A 47 -12.51 -12.26 -2.31
CA PHE A 47 -12.04 -11.88 -3.65
C PHE A 47 -12.74 -10.63 -4.20
N ASN A 48 -14.00 -10.37 -3.87
CA ASN A 48 -14.70 -9.18 -4.35
C ASN A 48 -14.08 -7.91 -3.77
N VAL A 49 -13.61 -7.99 -2.53
CA VAL A 49 -12.93 -6.88 -1.84
C VAL A 49 -11.48 -6.77 -2.33
N LEU A 50 -10.78 -7.90 -2.46
CA LEU A 50 -9.37 -7.95 -2.89
C LEU A 50 -9.17 -7.51 -4.35
N LEU A 51 -10.14 -7.77 -5.22
CA LEU A 51 -10.07 -7.50 -6.65
C LEU A 51 -10.91 -6.28 -7.07
N ASN A 52 -11.37 -5.46 -6.11
CA ASN A 52 -12.16 -4.27 -6.39
C ASN A 52 -11.39 -3.34 -7.35
N PRO A 53 -11.86 -3.10 -8.59
CA PRO A 53 -11.15 -2.29 -9.57
C PRO A 53 -11.20 -0.80 -9.27
N GLU A 54 -12.09 -0.34 -8.39
CA GLU A 54 -12.22 1.07 -8.03
C GLU A 54 -11.23 1.50 -6.93
N ARG A 55 -10.57 0.53 -6.29
CA ARG A 55 -9.62 0.78 -5.20
C ARG A 55 -8.29 1.28 -5.75
N ASP A 56 -7.74 2.35 -5.16
CA ASP A 56 -6.41 2.82 -5.52
C ASP A 56 -5.34 2.10 -4.70
N TYR A 57 -4.87 0.96 -5.20
CA TYR A 57 -3.83 0.14 -4.56
C TYR A 57 -2.45 0.81 -4.51
N ASP A 58 -2.22 1.85 -5.31
CA ASP A 58 -0.95 2.58 -5.35
C ASP A 58 -0.83 3.61 -4.24
N ALA A 59 -1.95 4.05 -3.66
CA ALA A 59 -1.94 4.91 -2.48
C ALA A 59 -1.35 4.24 -1.22
N ALA A 60 -1.19 2.92 -1.23
CA ALA A 60 -0.50 2.20 -0.16
C ALA A 60 1.02 2.23 -0.36
N VAL A 61 1.74 2.87 0.56
CA VAL A 61 3.22 2.92 0.54
C VAL A 61 3.87 1.58 0.90
N LYS A 62 3.09 0.57 1.32
CA LYS A 62 3.56 -0.76 1.71
C LYS A 62 2.75 -1.82 0.98
N GLU A 63 3.40 -2.80 0.38
CA GLU A 63 2.71 -3.89 -0.33
C GLU A 63 1.80 -4.68 0.61
N ILE A 64 2.17 -4.84 1.89
CA ILE A 64 1.37 -5.56 2.88
C ILE A 64 -0.04 -4.96 3.07
N CYS A 65 -0.21 -3.66 2.82
CA CYS A 65 -1.51 -3.02 2.93
C CYS A 65 -2.47 -3.43 1.79
N ARG A 66 -1.98 -3.91 0.66
CA ARG A 66 -2.79 -4.24 -0.53
C ARG A 66 -3.68 -5.47 -0.36
N PHE A 67 -3.42 -6.26 0.66
CA PHE A 67 -4.26 -7.40 1.06
C PHE A 67 -4.82 -7.23 2.47
N CYS A 68 -4.70 -6.03 3.06
CA CYS A 68 -5.23 -5.73 4.38
C CYS A 68 -6.69 -5.26 4.27
N VAL A 69 -7.64 -5.92 4.94
CA VAL A 69 -9.07 -5.58 4.94
C VAL A 69 -9.29 -4.09 5.23
N HIS A 70 -8.59 -3.55 6.24
CA HIS A 70 -8.75 -2.15 6.63
C HIS A 70 -8.42 -1.17 5.50
N PHE A 71 -7.35 -1.43 4.72
CA PHE A 71 -7.01 -0.60 3.57
C PHE A 71 -8.01 -0.83 2.42
N LEU A 72 -8.37 -2.08 2.15
CA LEU A 72 -9.28 -2.41 1.06
C LEU A 72 -10.68 -1.81 1.24
N GLU A 73 -11.13 -1.63 2.48
CA GLU A 73 -12.41 -1.00 2.79
C GLU A 73 -12.33 0.53 2.95
N ARG A 74 -11.24 1.05 3.52
CA ARG A 74 -11.13 2.46 3.96
C ARG A 74 -10.11 3.30 3.20
N GLY A 75 -9.34 2.67 2.32
CA GLY A 75 -8.36 3.34 1.46
C GLY A 75 -9.01 4.35 0.52
N PRO A 76 -8.21 5.11 -0.24
CA PRO A 76 -8.72 5.94 -1.32
C PRO A 76 -9.19 5.09 -2.51
N SER A 77 -10.15 5.60 -3.26
CA SER A 77 -10.56 5.06 -4.55
C SER A 77 -9.82 5.78 -5.68
N LEU A 78 -9.81 5.19 -6.88
CA LEU A 78 -9.23 5.81 -8.07
C LEU A 78 -9.89 7.16 -8.40
N ALA A 79 -11.18 7.34 -8.07
CA ALA A 79 -11.90 8.60 -8.27
C ALA A 79 -11.40 9.74 -7.37
N GLN A 80 -10.69 9.43 -6.28
CA GLN A 80 -10.13 10.41 -5.34
C GLN A 80 -8.67 10.77 -5.65
N ARG A 81 -8.09 10.19 -6.70
CA ARG A 81 -6.70 10.45 -7.09
C ARG A 81 -6.60 11.81 -7.77
N GLU A 82 -5.99 12.77 -7.09
CA GLU A 82 -5.76 14.12 -7.61
C GLU A 82 -4.43 14.18 -8.37
N GLY A 83 -4.44 14.54 -9.66
CA GLY A 83 -3.26 14.94 -10.41
C GLY A 83 -2.35 13.82 -10.96
N ASP A 84 -1.26 14.27 -11.62
CA ASP A 84 -0.30 13.50 -12.42
C ASP A 84 0.70 12.68 -11.56
N ASP A 85 0.23 12.16 -10.42
CA ASP A 85 1.01 11.37 -9.49
C ASP A 85 1.63 10.18 -10.21
N VAL A 86 2.97 10.09 -10.16
CA VAL A 86 3.82 9.12 -10.86
C VAL A 86 3.13 7.76 -10.88
N ARG A 87 2.54 7.43 -12.03
CA ARG A 87 1.93 6.12 -12.24
C ARG A 87 3.04 5.10 -12.17
N ARG A 88 2.88 4.09 -11.31
CA ARG A 88 3.74 2.91 -11.43
C ARG A 88 3.60 2.36 -12.84
N GLN A 89 4.74 2.13 -13.49
CA GLN A 89 4.74 1.39 -14.74
C GLN A 89 4.38 -0.06 -14.42
N GLY A 90 3.25 -0.54 -14.95
CA GLY A 90 2.77 -1.92 -14.76
C GLY A 90 1.28 -1.99 -14.41
N ASN A 91 0.77 -3.21 -14.23
CA ASN A 91 -0.62 -3.42 -13.82
C ASN A 91 -0.79 -2.98 -12.34
N PRO A 92 -1.69 -2.02 -12.03
CA PRO A 92 -1.95 -1.59 -10.66
C PRO A 92 -2.46 -2.75 -9.78
N ASN A 93 -3.04 -3.78 -10.39
CA ASN A 93 -3.46 -5.00 -9.74
C ASN A 93 -2.49 -6.13 -10.09
N ARG A 94 -1.46 -6.36 -9.27
CA ARG A 94 -0.39 -7.36 -9.52
C ARG A 94 -0.90 -8.81 -9.59
N PHE A 95 -2.17 -9.05 -9.25
CA PHE A 95 -2.86 -10.34 -9.36
C PHE A 95 -3.48 -10.58 -10.74
N LEU A 96 -3.65 -9.52 -11.52
CA LEU A 96 -4.09 -9.61 -12.90
C LEU A 96 -2.82 -9.43 -13.75
N LEU A 97 -2.46 -10.47 -14.50
CA LEU A 97 -1.33 -10.43 -15.43
C LEU A 97 -1.61 -9.46 -16.58
#